data_AF-A0A9Q3H9F1-F1
#
_entry.id   AF-A0A9Q3H9F1-F1
#
_cell.length_a   1.000
_cell.length_b   1.000
_cell.length_c   1.000
_cell.angle_alpha   90.00
_cell.angle_beta   90.00
_cell.angle_gamma   90.00
#
_symmetry.space_group_name_H-M   'P 1'
#
loop_
_entity.id
_entity.type
_entity.pdbx_description
1 polymer ?
#
loop_
_entity_poly.entity_id
_entity_poly.type
_entity_poly.pdbx_seq_one_letter_code
_entity_poly.pdbx_strand_id
1 'polypeptide(L)'
;MAIFIPTYSTITAFDSAQIFITNVFSKHGLIISIVSDRGSLFVSPFWTQLCQQFNISRDLSTAFHPETVGQTERVNQILEQYLWMYVSYHQDDWHTWLPLAEFAYNNAEHSLTKQSPFFTIYGRNPSFYSIHISQDTPSGKLETKLQTVQKVVKVELESEIKNFKKYADRNRAIPPYFQPGDKLWLASKNIKTTRPTKKLSERW
;
A
#
# COMPACT_ATOMS: atom_id res chain seq x y z
N MET A 1 5.65 -3.87 3.48
CA MET A 1 6.28 -2.54 3.36
C MET A 1 5.62 -1.83 2.21
N ALA A 2 5.38 -0.53 2.34
CA ALA A 2 4.93 0.31 1.25
C ALA A 2 6.04 1.29 0.88
N ILE A 3 6.08 1.68 -0.40
CA ILE A 3 6.96 2.73 -0.91
C ILE A 3 6.05 3.72 -1.63
N PHE A 4 6.03 4.97 -1.19
CA PHE A 4 5.14 6.01 -1.72
C PHE A 4 5.94 7.02 -2.52
N ILE A 5 5.72 7.03 -3.84
CA ILE A 5 6.48 7.88 -4.76
C ILE A 5 5.51 8.79 -5.51
N PRO A 6 5.70 10.12 -5.46
CA PRO A 6 4.88 11.03 -6.23
C PRO A 6 5.17 10.86 -7.72
N THR A 7 4.11 10.86 -8.53
CA THR A 7 4.20 10.75 -9.99
C THR A 7 3.21 11.71 -10.64
N TYR A 8 3.37 11.93 -11.94
CA TYR A 8 2.48 12.74 -12.75
C TYR A 8 1.49 11.85 -13.51
N SER A 9 0.31 12.38 -13.81
CA SER A 9 -0.69 11.67 -14.63
C SER A 9 -0.24 11.40 -16.06
N THR A 10 0.77 12.14 -16.54
CA THR A 10 1.35 12.04 -17.88
C THR A 10 2.65 11.24 -17.91
N ILE A 11 2.98 10.52 -16.84
CA ILE A 11 4.22 9.75 -16.75
C ILE A 11 4.27 8.69 -17.86
N THR A 12 5.45 8.52 -18.48
CA THR A 12 5.64 7.49 -19.49
C THR A 12 5.99 6.14 -18.86
N ALA A 13 5.90 5.06 -19.64
CA ALA A 13 6.34 3.74 -19.20
C ALA A 13 7.86 3.72 -18.91
N PHE A 14 8.64 4.51 -19.65
CA PHE A 14 10.07 4.66 -19.43
C PHE A 14 10.36 5.33 -18.08
N ASP A 15 9.73 6.47 -17.80
CA ASP A 15 9.90 7.18 -16.54
C ASP A 15 9.45 6.33 -15.35
N SER A 16 8.36 5.58 -15.51
CA SER A 16 7.86 4.64 -14.49
C SER A 16 8.89 3.54 -14.18
N ALA A 17 9.59 3.02 -15.20
CA ALA A 17 10.67 2.07 -14.98
C ALA A 17 11.88 2.69 -14.31
N GLN A 18 12.25 3.92 -14.63
CA GLN A 18 13.32 4.63 -13.92
C GLN A 18 12.99 4.81 -12.44
N ILE A 19 11.74 5.17 -12.14
CA ILE A 19 11.26 5.26 -10.75
C ILE A 19 11.34 3.90 -10.05
N PHE A 20 10.89 2.84 -10.71
CA PHE A 20 10.94 1.49 -10.18
C PHE A 20 12.38 1.03 -9.90
N ILE A 21 13.30 1.24 -10.85
CA ILE A 21 14.71 0.88 -10.71
C ILE A 21 15.35 1.66 -9.55
N THR A 22 15.13 2.98 -9.51
CA THR A 22 15.75 3.86 -8.53
C THR A 22 15.24 3.62 -7.12
N ASN A 23 13.95 3.34 -6.95
CA ASN A 23 13.33 3.30 -5.62
C ASN A 23 13.06 1.90 -5.09
N VAL A 24 12.94 0.90 -5.96
CA VAL A 24 12.65 -0.48 -5.57
C VAL A 24 13.87 -1.36 -5.83
N PHE A 25 14.30 -1.47 -7.10
CA PHE A 25 15.37 -2.40 -7.47
C PHE A 25 16.69 -2.06 -6.77
N SER A 26 17.12 -0.79 -6.79
CA SER A 26 18.39 -0.37 -6.17
C SER A 26 18.44 -0.64 -4.65
N LYS A 27 17.27 -0.64 -3.97
CA LYS A 27 17.16 -0.75 -2.51
C LYS A 27 16.88 -2.17 -2.03
N HIS A 28 16.17 -2.97 -2.82
CA HIS A 28 15.66 -4.27 -2.42
C HIS A 28 16.17 -5.43 -3.29
N GLY A 29 16.94 -5.13 -4.35
CA GLY A 29 17.39 -6.11 -5.31
C GLY A 29 16.31 -6.49 -6.31
N LEU A 30 16.67 -7.43 -7.19
CA LEU A 30 15.80 -7.86 -8.29
C LEU A 30 14.65 -8.69 -7.73
N ILE A 31 13.42 -8.29 -8.04
CA ILE A 31 12.21 -9.00 -7.62
C ILE A 31 11.86 -10.12 -8.60
N ILE A 32 11.33 -11.22 -8.09
CA ILE A 32 11.01 -12.42 -8.87
C ILE A 32 9.70 -12.22 -9.66
N SER A 33 8.73 -11.50 -9.08
CA SER A 33 7.46 -11.20 -9.73
C SER A 33 6.90 -9.84 -9.34
N ILE A 34 6.08 -9.29 -10.23
CA ILE A 34 5.31 -8.05 -10.03
C ILE A 34 3.85 -8.39 -10.27
N VAL A 35 3.01 -8.10 -9.27
CA VAL A 35 1.56 -8.10 -9.45
C VAL A 35 1.07 -6.67 -9.64
N SER A 36 0.40 -6.40 -10.76
CA SER A 36 -0.14 -5.08 -11.08
C SER A 36 -1.53 -5.18 -11.68
N ASP A 37 -2.27 -4.07 -11.70
CA ASP A 37 -3.47 -3.98 -12.52
C ASP A 37 -3.12 -3.95 -14.03
N ARG A 38 -4.15 -3.85 -14.87
CA ARG A 38 -4.01 -3.73 -16.33
C ARG A 38 -3.85 -2.29 -16.80
N GLY A 39 -3.34 -1.39 -15.96
CA GLY A 39 -3.03 -0.02 -16.34
C GLY A 39 -2.10 0.03 -17.55
N SER A 40 -2.29 1.02 -18.42
CA SER A 40 -1.60 1.17 -19.71
C SER A 40 -0.07 1.11 -19.60
N LEU A 41 0.48 1.62 -18.50
CA LEU A 41 1.91 1.58 -18.19
C LEU A 41 2.42 0.14 -18.01
N PHE A 42 1.72 -0.67 -17.22
CA PHE A 42 2.13 -2.04 -16.85
C PHE A 42 1.85 -3.09 -17.94
N VAL A 43 1.02 -2.73 -18.93
CA VAL A 43 0.79 -3.55 -20.13
C VAL A 43 1.54 -3.05 -21.37
N SER A 44 2.31 -1.96 -21.23
CA SER A 44 3.07 -1.40 -22.35
C SER A 44 4.12 -2.39 -22.88
N PRO A 45 4.48 -2.31 -24.18
CA PRO A 45 5.56 -3.11 -24.75
C PRO A 45 6.88 -2.89 -24.03
N PHE A 46 7.17 -1.63 -23.66
CA PHE A 46 8.38 -1.28 -22.93
C PHE A 46 8.45 -1.97 -21.56
N TRP A 47 7.38 -1.89 -20.76
CA TRP A 47 7.35 -2.55 -19.44
C TRP A 47 7.45 -4.07 -19.57
N THR A 48 6.80 -4.64 -20.58
CA THR A 48 6.88 -6.07 -20.87
C THR A 48 8.32 -6.49 -21.19
N GLN A 49 9.01 -5.74 -22.06
CA GLN A 49 10.40 -6.02 -22.41
C GLN A 49 11.35 -5.83 -21.22
N LEU A 50 11.13 -4.82 -20.39
CA LEU A 50 11.88 -4.60 -19.15
C LEU A 50 11.79 -5.84 -18.25
N CYS A 51 10.57 -6.31 -17.95
CA CYS A 51 10.36 -7.51 -17.13
C CYS A 51 11.03 -8.74 -17.76
N GLN A 52 10.95 -8.93 -19.08
CA GLN A 52 11.60 -10.04 -19.77
C GLN A 52 13.13 -10.01 -19.63
N GLN A 53 13.76 -8.83 -19.80
CA GLN A 53 15.21 -8.68 -19.67
C GLN A 53 15.71 -9.02 -18.26
N PHE A 54 14.92 -8.67 -17.24
CA PHE A 54 15.24 -8.95 -15.85
C PHE A 54 14.69 -10.29 -15.35
N ASN A 55 14.08 -11.11 -16.21
CA ASN A 55 13.42 -12.37 -15.83
C ASN A 55 12.38 -12.22 -14.70
N ILE A 56 11.65 -11.10 -14.68
CA ILE A 56 10.60 -10.80 -13.71
C ILE A 56 9.27 -11.34 -14.22
N SER A 57 8.60 -12.20 -13.45
CA SER A 57 7.23 -12.62 -13.76
C SER A 57 6.27 -11.45 -13.64
N ARG A 58 5.39 -11.28 -14.63
CA ARG A 58 4.43 -10.19 -14.65
C ARG A 58 3.01 -10.75 -14.52
N ASP A 59 2.47 -10.62 -13.32
CA ASP A 59 1.19 -11.18 -12.93
C ASP A 59 0.13 -10.07 -12.97
N LEU A 60 -0.55 -9.93 -14.10
CA LEU A 60 -1.61 -8.93 -14.23
C LEU A 60 -2.88 -9.38 -13.51
N SER A 61 -3.31 -8.64 -12.50
CA SER A 61 -4.56 -8.90 -11.80
C SER A 61 -5.75 -8.80 -12.75
N THR A 62 -6.68 -9.74 -12.68
CA THR A 62 -7.99 -9.62 -13.32
C THR A 62 -8.90 -8.70 -12.49
N ALA A 63 -9.93 -8.12 -13.12
CA ALA A 63 -10.91 -7.26 -12.45
C ALA A 63 -11.66 -7.94 -11.27
N PHE A 64 -11.40 -9.22 -11.01
CA PHE A 64 -12.00 -10.03 -9.96
C PHE A 64 -10.94 -10.80 -9.15
N HIS A 65 -9.80 -10.17 -8.83
CA HIS A 65 -8.84 -10.68 -7.82
C HIS A 65 -8.84 -9.78 -6.57
N PRO A 66 -9.84 -9.94 -5.65
CA PRO A 66 -9.97 -9.10 -4.45
C PRO A 66 -8.76 -9.22 -3.52
N GLU A 67 -8.04 -10.34 -3.55
CA GLU A 67 -6.97 -10.64 -2.59
C GLU A 67 -5.75 -9.74 -2.83
N THR A 68 -5.28 -9.58 -4.07
CA THR A 68 -4.11 -8.73 -4.37
C THR A 68 -4.47 -7.26 -4.54
N VAL A 69 -5.60 -6.99 -5.20
CA VAL A 69 -6.07 -5.61 -5.42
C VAL A 69 -6.51 -4.99 -4.08
N GLY A 70 -7.17 -5.76 -3.21
CA GLY A 70 -7.66 -5.28 -1.92
C GLY A 70 -6.56 -4.88 -0.94
N GLN A 71 -5.40 -5.55 -0.95
CA GLN A 71 -4.27 -5.16 -0.10
C GLN A 71 -3.73 -3.78 -0.51
N THR A 72 -3.50 -3.57 -1.81
CA THR A 72 -3.05 -2.28 -2.35
C THR A 72 -4.10 -1.18 -2.11
N GLU A 73 -5.37 -1.48 -2.32
CA GLU A 73 -6.48 -0.56 -2.01
C GLU A 73 -6.50 -0.17 -0.53
N ARG A 74 -6.29 -1.13 0.38
CA ARG A 74 -6.24 -0.85 1.82
C ARG A 74 -5.05 0.05 2.17
N VAL A 75 -3.88 -0.18 1.57
CA VAL A 75 -2.72 0.71 1.73
C VAL A 75 -3.05 2.11 1.23
N ASN A 76 -3.66 2.23 0.06
CA ASN A 76 -4.06 3.52 -0.50
C ASN A 76 -5.06 4.27 0.40
N GLN A 77 -6.02 3.57 1.01
CA GLN A 77 -6.95 4.17 1.98
C GLN A 77 -6.23 4.70 3.22
N ILE A 78 -5.24 3.96 3.74
CA ILE A 78 -4.45 4.40 4.90
C ILE A 78 -3.62 5.63 4.53
N LEU A 79 -3.00 5.62 3.34
CA LEU A 79 -2.26 6.77 2.83
C LEU A 79 -3.18 8.00 2.66
N GLU A 80 -4.37 7.82 2.08
CA GLU A 80 -5.37 8.90 1.96
C GLU A 80 -5.75 9.47 3.31
N GLN A 81 -6.00 8.62 4.31
CA GLN A 81 -6.31 9.06 5.67
C GLN A 81 -5.14 9.82 6.30
N TYR A 82 -3.91 9.37 6.10
CA TYR A 82 -2.72 10.08 6.55
C TYR A 82 -2.65 11.46 5.90
N LEU A 83 -2.68 11.52 4.57
CA LEU A 83 -2.59 12.78 3.83
C LEU A 83 -3.71 13.75 4.21
N TRP A 84 -4.93 13.26 4.44
CA TRP A 84 -6.04 14.10 4.85
C TRP A 84 -5.76 14.91 6.13
N MET A 85 -4.99 14.35 7.08
CA MET A 85 -4.67 15.04 8.33
C MET A 85 -3.60 16.14 8.18
N TYR A 86 -2.74 16.05 7.17
CA TYR A 86 -1.53 16.89 7.07
C TYR A 86 -1.54 17.85 5.88
N VAL A 87 -2.28 17.51 4.82
CA VAL A 87 -2.29 18.28 3.58
C VAL A 87 -2.99 19.62 3.77
N SER A 88 -2.39 20.67 3.20
CA SER A 88 -2.94 22.02 3.23
C SER A 88 -4.32 22.12 2.56
N TYR A 89 -4.99 23.25 2.78
CA TYR A 89 -6.28 23.50 2.14
C TYR A 89 -6.20 23.47 0.60
N HIS A 90 -5.08 23.94 0.04
CA HIS A 90 -4.83 23.98 -1.41
C HIS A 90 -4.43 22.63 -2.01
N GLN A 91 -4.10 21.63 -1.18
CA GLN A 91 -3.80 20.27 -1.60
C GLN A 91 -2.67 20.15 -2.65
N ASP A 92 -1.74 21.10 -2.69
CA ASP A 92 -0.58 21.14 -3.59
C ASP A 92 0.70 20.60 -2.91
N ASP A 93 0.70 20.52 -1.59
CA ASP A 93 1.81 20.06 -0.73
C ASP A 93 1.79 18.56 -0.41
N TRP A 94 0.79 17.81 -0.88
CA TRP A 94 0.60 16.37 -0.54
C TRP A 94 1.82 15.49 -0.80
N HIS A 95 2.58 15.78 -1.85
CA HIS A 95 3.78 15.03 -2.22
C HIS A 95 4.90 15.15 -1.19
N THR A 96 4.97 16.28 -0.46
CA THR A 96 5.97 16.53 0.59
C THR A 96 5.75 15.66 1.82
N TRP A 97 4.51 15.20 2.04
CA TRP A 97 4.12 14.36 3.16
C TRP A 97 4.33 12.86 2.91
N LEU A 98 4.55 12.44 1.66
CA LEU A 98 4.70 11.03 1.31
C LEU A 98 5.84 10.32 2.06
N PRO A 99 7.05 10.90 2.24
CA PRO A 99 8.11 10.24 2.98
C PRO A 99 7.75 9.99 4.45
N LEU A 100 7.05 10.94 5.09
CA LEU A 100 6.58 10.79 6.46
C LEU A 100 5.43 9.79 6.56
N ALA A 101 4.53 9.76 5.57
CA ALA A 101 3.47 8.77 5.45
C ALA A 101 4.03 7.36 5.28
N GLU A 102 5.04 7.20 4.42
CA GLU A 102 5.74 5.94 4.19
C GLU A 102 6.41 5.45 5.47
N PHE A 103 7.14 6.34 6.16
CA PHE A 103 7.78 6.01 7.43
C PHE A 103 6.74 5.60 8.48
N ALA A 104 5.67 6.38 8.65
CA ALA A 104 4.62 6.09 9.62
C ALA A 104 3.94 4.74 9.32
N TYR A 105 3.60 4.49 8.06
CA TYR A 105 3.01 3.21 7.63
C TYR A 105 3.96 2.04 7.89
N ASN A 106 5.24 2.17 7.54
CA ASN A 106 6.22 1.10 7.68
C ASN A 106 6.69 0.86 9.13
N ASN A 107 6.49 1.84 10.03
CA ASN A 107 6.82 1.72 11.45
C ASN A 107 5.60 1.32 12.31
N ALA A 108 4.39 1.48 11.80
CA ALA A 108 3.16 1.07 12.48
C ALA A 108 3.00 -0.46 12.48
N GLU A 109 2.52 -0.99 13.59
CA GLU A 109 2.17 -2.41 13.69
C GLU A 109 0.91 -2.70 12.85
N HIS A 110 0.99 -3.65 11.93
CA HIS A 110 -0.21 -4.11 11.23
C HIS A 110 -1.02 -5.05 12.10
N SER A 111 -2.34 -4.84 12.13
CA SER A 111 -3.28 -5.66 12.91
C SER A 111 -3.22 -7.15 12.58
N LEU A 112 -2.87 -7.49 11.34
CA LEU A 112 -2.77 -8.86 10.82
C LEU A 112 -1.48 -9.52 11.25
N THR A 113 -0.34 -8.85 11.08
CA THR A 113 0.97 -9.47 11.27
C THR A 113 1.49 -9.30 12.69
N LYS A 114 0.81 -8.47 13.51
CA LYS A 114 1.26 -8.00 14.84
C LYS A 114 2.68 -7.46 14.84
N GLN A 115 3.14 -7.02 13.67
CA GLN A 115 4.48 -6.55 13.43
C GLN A 115 4.44 -5.44 12.38
N SER A 116 5.37 -4.50 12.51
CA SER A 116 5.55 -3.45 11.53
C SER A 116 6.33 -3.94 10.30
N PRO A 117 6.10 -3.35 9.12
CA PRO A 117 6.87 -3.71 7.93
C PRO A 117 8.38 -3.56 8.08
N PHE A 118 8.86 -2.53 8.79
CA PHE A 118 10.28 -2.35 9.07
C PHE A 118 10.85 -3.50 9.88
N PHE A 119 10.12 -3.95 10.91
CA PHE A 119 10.57 -5.09 11.71
C PHE A 119 10.60 -6.38 10.90
N THR A 120 9.60 -6.63 10.06
CA THR A 120 9.54 -7.84 9.23
C THR A 120 10.69 -7.93 8.21
N ILE A 121 11.10 -6.80 7.64
CA ILE A 121 12.14 -6.77 6.59
C ILE A 121 13.54 -6.60 7.17
N TYR A 122 13.71 -5.76 8.19
CA TYR A 122 15.02 -5.39 8.71
C TYR A 122 15.30 -5.94 10.12
N GLY A 123 14.33 -6.62 10.74
CA GLY A 123 14.45 -7.17 12.09
C GLY A 123 14.45 -6.11 13.20
N ARG A 124 14.23 -4.83 12.86
CA ARG A 124 14.21 -3.69 13.77
C ARG A 124 13.30 -2.58 13.27
N ASN A 125 12.78 -1.80 14.21
CA ASN A 125 12.06 -0.56 13.92
C ASN A 125 13.00 0.63 14.06
N PRO A 126 13.03 1.57 13.11
CA PRO A 126 13.72 2.83 13.29
C PRO A 126 13.04 3.63 14.42
N SER A 127 13.85 4.12 15.36
CA SER A 127 13.38 4.95 16.48
C SER A 127 13.27 6.41 16.07
N PHE A 128 12.22 7.09 16.54
CA PHE A 128 12.10 8.55 16.48
C PHE A 128 13.06 9.26 17.44
N TYR A 129 13.42 8.59 18.54
CA TYR A 129 14.28 9.12 19.58
C TYR A 129 15.57 8.31 19.64
N SER A 130 16.67 8.99 19.36
CA SER A 130 18.03 8.63 19.76
C SER A 130 18.76 7.57 18.94
N ILE A 131 19.87 8.02 18.35
CA ILE A 131 21.05 7.22 17.99
C ILE A 131 21.64 6.72 19.31
N HIS A 132 21.09 5.64 19.87
CA HIS A 132 21.83 4.79 20.80
C HIS A 132 22.12 3.48 20.08
N ILE A 133 23.31 3.42 19.48
CA ILE A 133 23.91 2.19 18.99
C ILE A 133 24.29 1.40 20.24
N SER A 134 23.40 0.53 20.72
CA SER A 134 23.80 -0.49 21.68
C SER A 134 24.64 -1.53 20.94
N GLN A 135 25.90 -1.63 21.36
CA GLN A 135 26.84 -2.65 20.97
C GLN A 135 26.34 -3.99 21.51
N ASP A 136 25.67 -4.79 20.68
CA ASP A 136 25.63 -6.25 20.75
C ASP A 136 24.54 -6.81 19.82
N THR A 137 24.88 -7.06 18.56
CA THR A 137 24.14 -8.02 17.75
C THR A 137 25.12 -9.00 17.09
N PRO A 138 25.19 -10.26 17.56
CA PRO A 138 25.80 -11.32 16.78
C PRO A 138 24.88 -11.54 15.58
N SER A 139 25.32 -11.11 14.39
CA SER A 139 24.51 -11.03 13.17
C SER A 139 23.68 -12.29 12.86
N GLY A 140 24.16 -13.49 13.24
CA GLY A 140 23.44 -14.76 13.05
C GLY A 140 22.20 -14.95 13.94
N LYS A 141 22.13 -14.35 15.14
CA LYS A 141 20.92 -14.40 16.00
C LYS A 141 19.81 -13.50 15.45
N LEU A 142 20.18 -12.41 14.78
CA LEU A 142 19.22 -11.52 14.13
C LEU A 142 18.61 -12.17 12.89
N GLU A 143 19.42 -12.84 12.07
CA GLU A 143 18.96 -13.53 10.87
C GLU A 143 17.96 -14.66 11.17
N THR A 144 18.28 -15.51 12.14
CA THR A 144 17.37 -16.59 12.58
C THR A 144 16.06 -16.03 13.15
N LYS A 145 16.11 -14.94 13.91
CA LYS A 145 14.93 -14.24 14.40
C LYS A 145 14.09 -13.66 13.26
N LEU A 146 14.73 -13.05 12.26
CA LEU A 146 14.09 -12.45 11.09
C LEU A 146 13.40 -13.51 10.21
N GLN A 147 14.03 -14.66 10.00
CA GLN A 147 13.40 -15.78 9.28
C GLN A 147 12.18 -16.33 10.02
N THR A 148 12.25 -16.49 11.35
CA THR A 148 11.11 -16.93 12.16
C THR A 148 9.97 -15.92 12.09
N VAL A 149 10.29 -14.64 12.24
CA VAL A 149 9.36 -13.52 12.10
C VAL A 149 8.65 -13.56 10.74
N GLN A 150 9.39 -13.65 9.64
CA GLN A 150 8.82 -13.69 8.29
C GLN A 150 7.90 -14.89 8.08
N LYS A 151 8.25 -16.06 8.62
CA LYS A 151 7.40 -17.27 8.56
C LYS A 151 6.09 -17.08 9.31
N VAL A 152 6.13 -16.55 10.54
CA VAL A 152 4.93 -16.29 11.35
C VAL A 152 4.02 -15.28 10.65
N VAL A 153 4.60 -14.18 10.16
CA VAL A 153 3.89 -13.15 9.42
C VAL A 153 3.18 -13.73 8.19
N LYS A 154 3.85 -14.61 7.43
CA LYS A 154 3.26 -15.27 6.26
C LYS A 154 2.05 -16.12 6.61
N VAL A 155 2.15 -16.94 7.66
CA VAL A 155 1.05 -17.83 8.09
C VAL A 155 -0.17 -17.02 8.54
N GLU A 156 0.04 -15.96 9.30
CA GLU A 156 -1.03 -15.11 9.81
C GLU A 156 -1.71 -14.29 8.70
N LEU A 157 -0.92 -13.86 7.70
CA LEU A 157 -1.47 -13.23 6.49
C LEU A 157 -2.38 -14.20 5.72
N GLU A 158 -1.94 -15.44 5.51
CA GLU A 158 -2.72 -16.44 4.78
C GLU A 158 -4.01 -16.85 5.50
N SER A 159 -4.01 -16.92 6.83
CA SER A 159 -5.20 -17.23 7.64
C SER A 159 -6.22 -16.09 7.57
N GLU A 160 -5.77 -14.84 7.67
CA GLU A 160 -6.66 -13.68 7.68
C GLU A 160 -7.13 -13.28 6.27
N ILE A 161 -6.35 -13.50 5.20
CA ILE A 161 -6.85 -13.36 3.82
C ILE A 161 -8.10 -14.21 3.61
N LYS A 162 -8.11 -15.44 4.16
CA LYS A 162 -9.30 -16.32 4.12
C LYS A 162 -10.47 -15.75 4.92
N ASN A 163 -10.22 -15.10 6.06
CA ASN A 163 -11.26 -14.45 6.86
C ASN A 163 -11.83 -13.21 6.16
N PHE A 164 -10.98 -12.36 5.57
CA PHE A 164 -11.41 -11.21 4.78
C PHE A 164 -12.28 -11.63 3.61
N LYS A 165 -11.92 -12.70 2.90
CA LYS A 165 -12.73 -13.26 1.82
C LYS A 165 -14.13 -13.65 2.29
N LYS A 166 -14.23 -14.38 3.41
CA LYS A 166 -15.52 -14.76 4.03
C LYS A 166 -16.36 -13.54 4.39
N TYR A 167 -15.75 -12.47 4.91
CA TYR A 167 -16.45 -11.25 5.28
C TYR A 167 -16.92 -10.45 4.06
N ALA A 168 -16.07 -10.32 3.03
CA ALA A 168 -16.39 -9.62 1.80
C ALA A 168 -17.54 -10.28 1.04
N ASP A 169 -17.56 -11.62 1.00
CA ASP A 169 -18.62 -12.38 0.33
C ASP A 169 -19.97 -12.30 1.08
N ARG A 170 -19.96 -12.02 2.39
CA ARG A 170 -21.15 -11.97 3.26
C ARG A 170 -22.10 -10.81 2.93
N ASN A 171 -21.59 -9.73 2.34
CA ASN A 171 -22.35 -8.48 2.10
C ASN A 171 -22.87 -8.32 0.66
N ARG A 172 -22.79 -9.36 -0.18
CA ARG A 172 -23.48 -9.37 -1.48
C ARG A 172 -24.96 -9.69 -1.28
N ALA A 173 -25.77 -8.67 -0.98
CA ALA A 173 -27.22 -8.78 -0.80
C ALA A 173 -28.02 -7.90 -1.78
N ILE A 174 -29.25 -8.33 -2.07
CA ILE A 174 -30.27 -7.61 -2.87
C ILE A 174 -30.73 -6.38 -2.05
N PRO A 175 -30.89 -5.18 -2.66
CA PRO A 175 -31.20 -3.96 -1.92
C PRO A 175 -32.58 -3.99 -1.23
N PRO A 176 -32.71 -3.42 -0.01
CA PRO A 176 -33.95 -3.40 0.76
C PRO A 176 -34.97 -2.33 0.31
N TYR A 177 -36.23 -2.51 0.70
CA TYR A 177 -37.33 -1.54 0.54
C TYR A 177 -37.33 -0.50 1.68
N PHE A 178 -37.62 0.78 1.37
CA PHE A 178 -37.61 1.90 2.34
C PHE A 178 -38.99 2.53 2.51
N GLN A 179 -39.29 3.08 3.69
CA GLN A 179 -40.53 3.79 3.99
C GLN A 179 -40.32 5.29 4.27
N PRO A 180 -41.32 6.15 4.04
CA PRO A 180 -41.23 7.58 4.37
C PRO A 180 -41.00 7.79 5.88
N GLY A 181 -39.87 8.43 6.24
CA GLY A 181 -39.46 8.69 7.63
C GLY A 181 -38.17 7.99 8.05
N ASP A 182 -37.70 7.03 7.26
CA ASP A 182 -36.41 6.37 7.49
C ASP A 182 -35.24 7.35 7.30
N LYS A 183 -34.30 7.35 8.25
CA LYS A 183 -33.04 8.09 8.11
C LYS A 183 -32.09 7.28 7.23
N LEU A 184 -31.80 7.82 6.04
CA LEU A 184 -30.88 7.21 5.09
C LEU A 184 -29.53 7.93 5.10
N TRP A 185 -28.47 7.17 4.88
CA TRP A 185 -27.15 7.74 4.61
C TRP A 185 -27.18 8.47 3.28
N LEU A 186 -26.96 9.78 3.31
CA LEU A 186 -26.90 10.60 2.11
C LEU A 186 -25.55 10.38 1.43
N ALA A 187 -25.56 9.82 0.22
CA ALA A 187 -24.36 9.71 -0.58
C ALA A 187 -23.85 11.11 -0.91
N SER A 188 -22.67 11.46 -0.39
CA SER A 188 -22.05 12.76 -0.60
C SER A 188 -21.65 13.06 -2.04
N LYS A 189 -21.93 12.15 -2.98
CA LYS A 189 -21.51 12.16 -4.38
C LYS A 189 -21.80 13.51 -5.08
N ASN A 190 -22.90 14.17 -4.74
CA ASN A 190 -23.36 15.41 -5.38
C ASN A 190 -23.17 16.69 -4.54
N ILE A 191 -22.53 16.62 -3.37
CA ILE A 191 -22.26 17.81 -2.57
C ILE A 191 -20.87 18.34 -2.95
N LYS A 192 -20.84 19.62 -3.31
CA LYS A 192 -19.67 20.31 -3.83
C LYS A 192 -18.85 20.86 -2.67
N THR A 193 -17.56 20.52 -2.63
CA THR A 193 -16.58 21.10 -1.71
C THR A 193 -15.84 22.25 -2.40
N THR A 194 -15.40 23.25 -1.63
CA THR A 194 -14.54 24.34 -2.14
C THR A 194 -13.07 23.94 -2.31
N ARG A 195 -12.68 22.75 -1.80
CA ARG A 195 -11.33 22.19 -1.96
C ARG A 195 -11.09 21.66 -3.39
N PRO A 196 -9.83 21.69 -3.90
CA PRO A 196 -9.50 21.30 -5.28
C PRO A 196 -9.84 19.85 -5.64
N THR A 197 -9.61 18.90 -4.74
CA THR A 197 -9.95 17.49 -4.93
C THR A 197 -10.80 16.96 -3.78
N LYS A 198 -11.81 16.16 -4.16
CA LYS A 198 -12.68 15.45 -3.21
C LYS A 198 -11.97 14.29 -2.50
N LYS A 199 -10.90 13.76 -3.10
CA LYS A 199 -10.18 12.60 -2.56
C LYS A 199 -9.49 12.92 -1.23
N LEU A 200 -8.99 14.15 -1.09
CA LEU A 200 -8.32 14.66 0.11
C LEU A 200 -9.20 15.69 0.86
N SER A 201 -10.50 15.73 0.59
CA SER A 201 -11.44 16.60 1.32
C SER A 201 -12.00 15.91 2.55
N GLU A 202 -12.53 16.70 3.47
CA GLU A 202 -13.26 16.20 4.64
C GLU A 202 -14.42 15.28 4.21
N ARG A 203 -14.47 14.08 4.82
CA ARG A 203 -15.58 13.14 4.64
C ARG A 203 -16.60 13.42 5.74
N TRP A 204 -17.74 13.95 5.36
CA TRP A 204 -18.94 14.14 6.19
C TRP A 204 -20.01 13.13 5.79
#